data_AF-A0A1W0VUP5-F1
#
_entry.id   AF-A0A1W0VUP5-F1
#
_cell.length_a   1.000
_cell.length_b   1.000
_cell.length_c   1.000
_cell.angle_alpha   90.00
_cell.angle_beta   90.00
_cell.angle_gamma   90.00
#
_symmetry.space_group_name_H-M   'P 1'
#
loop_
_entity.id
_entity.type
_entity.pdbx_description
1 polymer ?
#
loop_
_entity_poly.entity_id
_entity_poly.type
_entity_poly.pdbx_seq_one_letter_code
_entity_poly.pdbx_strand_id
1 'polypeptide(L)'
;MEKKTVVLYPGVGVGHLAPMLELAKAFLRHGGDQVDVAIAVFEPPVYANGFASTVARAKASNASVALHVLSPPPPPPAASNDAEPDVPLARMLRFLRATNAPLRDFLRALSSSSSSSRCVQAIVLDMFCADALDVAAELGLPAYFFFPSGTAGLACFLGLPAMRARVGTSFAALGNSAVLSFPGAPPFTVADLAQGLADDGEACKGIIGVAARMPEARGILINSFESLEPRAMWALRDGLCVPDRPTPPVYCVGPRMGQEVRRAPLEIK
;
A
#
# COMPACT_ATOMS: atom_id res chain seq x y z
N MET A 1 23.25 22.14 -0.74
CA MET A 1 21.80 22.26 -1.00
C MET A 1 21.09 21.20 -0.19
N GLU A 2 19.97 21.53 0.44
CA GLU A 2 19.19 20.56 1.19
C GLU A 2 18.51 19.59 0.22
N LYS A 3 18.74 18.29 0.41
CA LYS A 3 18.11 17.23 -0.37
C LYS A 3 16.76 16.88 0.24
N LYS A 4 15.76 16.76 -0.63
CA LYS A 4 14.39 16.40 -0.27
C LYS A 4 14.28 14.88 -0.22
N THR A 5 13.94 14.34 0.95
CA THR A 5 13.78 12.89 1.10
C THR A 5 12.32 12.50 0.99
N VAL A 6 12.02 11.53 0.13
CA VAL A 6 10.73 10.82 0.13
C VAL A 6 10.93 9.46 0.79
N VAL A 7 10.07 9.14 1.76
CA VAL A 7 10.10 7.83 2.43
C VAL A 7 9.03 6.94 1.80
N LEU A 8 9.38 5.73 1.38
CA LEU A 8 8.41 4.69 1.01
C LEU A 8 8.29 3.66 2.12
N TYR A 9 7.05 3.26 2.40
CA TYR A 9 6.71 2.33 3.46
C TYR A 9 5.87 1.16 2.90
N PRO A 10 6.52 0.11 2.37
CA PRO A 10 5.86 -1.05 1.77
C PRO A 10 5.10 -1.90 2.79
N GLY A 11 4.07 -2.59 2.31
CA GLY A 11 3.40 -3.66 3.03
C GLY A 11 4.25 -4.94 3.10
N VAL A 12 3.66 -6.02 3.62
CA VAL A 12 4.34 -7.32 3.71
C VAL A 12 4.35 -8.02 2.34
N GLY A 13 5.51 -8.56 1.96
CA GLY A 13 5.64 -9.45 0.81
C GLY A 13 6.30 -8.83 -0.43
N VAL A 14 6.85 -9.69 -1.29
CA VAL A 14 7.62 -9.27 -2.49
C VAL A 14 6.77 -8.45 -3.47
N GLY A 15 5.48 -8.76 -3.58
CA GLY A 15 4.52 -8.02 -4.42
C GLY A 15 4.29 -6.56 -4.01
N HIS A 16 4.67 -6.18 -2.79
CA HIS A 16 4.60 -4.81 -2.29
C HIS A 16 5.96 -4.11 -2.37
N LEU A 17 7.03 -4.81 -1.95
CA LEU A 17 8.39 -4.25 -1.93
C LEU A 17 8.95 -4.00 -3.34
N ALA A 18 8.81 -4.95 -4.27
CA ALA A 18 9.37 -4.84 -5.61
C ALA A 18 8.85 -3.62 -6.40
N PRO A 19 7.53 -3.37 -6.50
CA PRO A 19 7.04 -2.19 -7.21
C PRO A 19 7.39 -0.87 -6.50
N MET A 20 7.50 -0.86 -5.16
CA MET A 20 8.00 0.31 -4.44
C MET A 20 9.48 0.60 -4.69
N LEU A 21 10.33 -0.43 -4.86
CA LEU A 21 11.71 -0.24 -5.29
C LEU A 21 11.79 0.40 -6.68
N GLU A 22 10.94 -0.02 -7.61
CA GLU A 22 10.87 0.58 -8.94
C GLU A 22 10.33 2.02 -8.92
N LEU A 23 9.38 2.31 -8.02
CA LEU A 23 8.90 3.66 -7.75
C LEU A 23 10.02 4.54 -7.17
N ALA A 24 10.80 4.02 -6.23
CA ALA A 24 11.96 4.71 -5.65
C ALA A 24 12.97 5.11 -6.74
N LYS A 25 13.31 4.19 -7.64
CA LYS A 25 14.18 4.48 -8.80
C LYS A 25 13.59 5.57 -9.70
N ALA A 26 12.26 5.58 -9.89
CA ALA A 26 11.61 6.61 -10.68
C ALA A 26 11.75 7.99 -10.04
N PHE A 27 11.54 8.11 -8.73
CA PHE A 27 11.74 9.37 -8.00
C PHE A 27 13.18 9.87 -8.11
N LEU A 28 14.17 8.99 -7.96
CA LEU A 28 15.58 9.37 -8.12
C LEU A 28 15.89 9.84 -9.56
N ARG A 29 15.40 9.13 -10.58
CA ARG A 29 15.60 9.53 -11.98
C ARG A 29 15.00 10.88 -12.32
N HIS A 30 13.81 11.19 -11.80
CA HIS A 30 13.10 12.43 -12.11
C HIS A 30 13.53 13.61 -11.22
N GLY A 31 13.90 13.34 -9.96
CA GLY A 31 14.33 14.37 -9.01
C GLY A 31 15.82 14.71 -9.09
N GLY A 32 16.64 13.86 -9.72
CA GLY A 32 18.08 14.04 -9.83
C GLY A 32 18.73 14.22 -8.46
N ASP A 33 19.71 15.12 -8.36
CA ASP A 33 20.42 15.38 -7.12
C ASP A 33 19.61 16.13 -6.05
N GLN A 34 18.35 16.50 -6.34
CA GLN A 34 17.49 17.23 -5.40
C GLN A 34 16.67 16.29 -4.51
N VAL A 35 16.47 15.04 -4.94
CA VAL A 35 15.60 14.07 -4.27
C VAL A 35 16.42 12.87 -3.84
N ASP A 36 16.35 12.54 -2.55
CA ASP A 36 16.78 11.26 -2.00
C ASP A 36 15.54 10.39 -1.72
N VAL A 37 15.73 9.08 -1.71
CA VAL A 37 14.67 8.13 -1.41
C VAL A 37 15.13 7.13 -0.35
N ALA A 38 14.34 7.02 0.70
CA ALA A 38 14.50 6.00 1.73
C ALA A 38 13.33 5.02 1.69
N ILE A 39 13.60 3.73 1.87
CA ILE A 39 12.57 2.70 1.99
C ILE A 39 12.68 2.10 3.39
N ALA A 40 11.61 2.23 4.18
CA ALA A 40 11.52 1.67 5.51
C ALA A 40 10.80 0.32 5.45
N VAL A 41 11.52 -0.77 5.71
CA VAL A 41 10.98 -2.14 5.72
C VAL A 41 11.04 -2.72 7.13
N PHE A 42 10.22 -3.72 7.40
CA PHE A 42 10.27 -4.51 8.63
C PHE A 42 10.48 -5.98 8.25
N GLU A 43 11.06 -6.77 9.15
CA GLU A 43 11.14 -8.21 8.95
C GLU A 43 9.78 -8.83 9.31
N PRO A 44 9.07 -9.45 8.35
CA PRO A 44 7.72 -9.90 8.60
C PRO A 44 7.74 -11.26 9.33
N PRO A 45 6.96 -11.45 10.40
CA PRO A 45 6.86 -12.72 11.12
C PRO A 45 6.12 -13.80 10.30
N VAL A 46 5.38 -13.36 9.28
CA VAL A 46 4.61 -14.19 8.34
C VAL A 46 5.13 -13.89 6.94
N TYR A 47 5.17 -14.86 6.03
CA TYR A 47 5.74 -14.67 4.68
C TYR A 47 7.24 -14.33 4.67
N ALA A 48 7.98 -14.73 5.72
CA ALA A 48 9.42 -14.49 5.86
C ALA A 48 10.26 -15.14 4.74
N ASN A 49 9.74 -16.19 4.10
CA ASN A 49 10.44 -16.94 3.05
C ASN A 49 10.88 -16.01 1.92
N GLY A 50 12.19 -15.84 1.78
CA GLY A 50 12.79 -15.01 0.74
C GLY A 50 12.70 -13.51 0.95
N PHE A 51 12.08 -13.00 2.03
CA PHE A 51 12.03 -11.56 2.30
C PHE A 51 13.42 -11.01 2.63
N ALA A 52 14.12 -11.62 3.59
CA ALA A 52 15.48 -11.22 3.96
C ALA A 52 16.44 -11.27 2.77
N SER A 53 16.35 -12.30 1.93
CA SER A 53 17.18 -12.40 0.71
C SER A 53 16.78 -11.37 -0.36
N THR A 54 15.50 -11.03 -0.48
CA THR A 54 15.02 -9.95 -1.36
C THR A 54 15.52 -8.59 -0.88
N VAL A 55 15.45 -8.32 0.41
CA VAL A 55 15.99 -7.11 1.05
C VAL A 55 17.50 -7.02 0.84
N ALA A 56 18.25 -8.11 1.04
CA ALA A 56 19.68 -8.15 0.82
C ALA A 56 20.05 -7.89 -0.66
N ARG A 57 19.36 -8.55 -1.60
CA ARG A 57 19.51 -8.29 -3.04
C ARG A 57 19.16 -6.84 -3.39
N ALA A 58 18.07 -6.31 -2.85
CA ALA A 58 17.66 -4.93 -3.08
C ALA A 58 18.72 -3.94 -2.58
N LYS A 59 19.29 -4.16 -1.39
CA LYS A 59 20.40 -3.35 -0.87
C LYS A 59 21.64 -3.42 -1.77
N ALA A 60 22.00 -4.62 -2.23
CA ALA A 60 23.19 -4.83 -3.07
C ALA A 60 23.03 -4.22 -4.48
N SER A 61 21.84 -4.33 -5.07
CA SER A 61 21.58 -3.89 -6.45
C SER A 61 21.13 -2.43 -6.59
N ASN A 62 20.83 -1.74 -5.49
CA ASN A 62 20.28 -0.38 -5.51
C ASN A 62 21.06 0.56 -4.59
N ALA A 63 22.34 0.79 -4.89
CA ALA A 63 23.20 1.67 -4.08
C ALA A 63 22.66 3.11 -3.92
N SER A 64 21.80 3.57 -4.83
CA SER A 64 21.16 4.89 -4.77
C SER A 64 19.91 4.96 -3.89
N VAL A 65 19.37 3.82 -3.45
CA VAL A 65 18.16 3.75 -2.61
C VAL A 65 18.55 3.31 -1.20
N ALA A 66 18.27 4.16 -0.20
CA ALA A 66 18.58 3.84 1.18
C ALA A 66 17.51 2.92 1.79
N LEU A 67 17.81 1.63 1.93
CA LEU A 67 16.87 0.67 2.50
C LEU A 67 17.16 0.43 4.00
N HIS A 68 16.18 0.76 4.84
CA HIS A 68 16.27 0.72 6.29
C HIS A 68 15.38 -0.40 6.83
N VAL A 69 15.97 -1.33 7.56
CA VAL A 69 15.21 -2.36 8.28
C VAL A 69 14.90 -1.80 9.66
N LEU A 70 13.62 -1.60 9.94
CA LEU A 70 13.12 -1.09 11.22
C LEU A 70 13.20 -2.16 12.30
N SER A 71 13.32 -1.71 13.55
CA SER A 71 13.20 -2.58 14.71
C SER A 71 11.85 -3.31 14.71
N PRO A 72 11.79 -4.56 15.18
CA PRO A 72 10.52 -5.26 15.31
C PRO A 72 9.57 -4.50 16.25
N PRO A 73 8.25 -4.61 16.04
CA PRO A 73 7.28 -4.00 16.93
C PRO A 73 7.37 -4.63 18.34
N PRO A 74 7.03 -3.88 19.40
CA PRO A 74 6.97 -4.45 20.74
C PRO A 74 5.96 -5.60 20.80
N PRO A 75 6.19 -6.62 21.65
CA PRO A 75 5.24 -7.71 21.82
C PRO A 75 3.91 -7.18 22.38
N PRO A 76 2.79 -7.83 22.08
CA PRO A 76 1.50 -7.45 22.65
C PRO A 76 1.55 -7.52 24.19
N PRO A 77 0.77 -6.69 24.90
CA PRO A 77 0.74 -6.69 26.36
C PRO A 77 0.39 -8.08 26.90
N ALA A 78 1.07 -8.55 27.95
CA ALA A 78 0.86 -9.89 28.52
C ALA A 78 -0.59 -10.16 29.02
N ALA A 79 -1.40 -9.12 29.17
CA ALA A 79 -2.81 -9.20 29.57
C ALA A 79 -3.79 -9.17 28.38
N SER A 80 -3.32 -9.09 27.13
CA SER A 80 -4.20 -9.18 25.97
C SER A 80 -4.63 -10.64 25.78
N ASN A 81 -5.90 -10.93 26.06
CA ASN A 81 -6.56 -12.18 25.63
C ASN A 81 -6.80 -12.22 24.10
N ASP A 82 -6.12 -11.36 23.34
CA ASP A 82 -6.28 -11.27 21.89
C ASP A 82 -5.56 -12.46 21.25
N ALA A 83 -6.34 -13.50 20.99
CA ALA A 83 -5.88 -14.61 20.16
C ALA A 83 -5.37 -14.06 18.81
N GLU A 84 -4.31 -14.69 18.31
CA GLU A 84 -3.83 -14.42 16.96
C GLU A 84 -4.93 -14.71 15.94
N PRO A 85 -5.10 -13.88 14.88
CA PRO A 85 -6.16 -14.12 13.92
C PRO A 85 -5.89 -15.39 13.13
N ASP A 86 -6.92 -16.19 12.89
CA ASP A 86 -6.83 -17.39 12.05
C ASP A 86 -6.61 -17.03 10.57
N VAL A 87 -7.16 -15.89 10.13
CA VAL A 87 -7.07 -15.44 8.74
C VAL A 87 -5.74 -14.73 8.49
N PRO A 88 -4.91 -15.17 7.52
CA PRO A 88 -3.60 -14.57 7.24
C PRO A 88 -3.65 -13.06 6.95
N LEU A 89 -4.70 -12.60 6.27
CA LEU A 89 -4.93 -11.17 5.99
C LEU A 89 -5.10 -10.34 7.27
N ALA A 90 -5.89 -10.83 8.24
CA ALA A 90 -6.08 -10.14 9.51
C ALA A 90 -4.76 -10.06 10.29
N ARG A 91 -3.99 -11.16 10.31
CA ARG A 91 -2.66 -11.20 10.95
C ARG A 91 -1.69 -10.19 10.34
N MET A 92 -1.67 -10.10 9.00
CA MET A 92 -0.87 -9.11 8.29
C MET A 92 -1.26 -7.67 8.68
N LEU A 93 -2.55 -7.33 8.66
CA LEU A 93 -3.02 -5.98 9.01
C LEU A 93 -2.68 -5.61 10.47
N ARG A 94 -2.86 -6.55 11.40
CA ARG A 94 -2.49 -6.35 12.81
C ARG A 94 -0.99 -6.10 12.97
N PHE A 95 -0.16 -6.87 12.28
CA PHE A 95 1.28 -6.70 12.27
C PHE A 95 1.70 -5.34 11.70
N LEU A 96 1.14 -4.93 10.55
CA LEU A 96 1.42 -3.62 9.94
C LEU A 96 1.07 -2.47 10.90
N ARG A 97 -0.07 -2.55 11.61
CA ARG A 97 -0.42 -1.57 12.64
C ARG A 97 0.62 -1.52 13.76
N ALA A 98 1.10 -2.67 14.23
CA ALA A 98 2.12 -2.73 15.28
C ALA A 98 3.45 -2.08 14.84
N THR A 99 3.77 -2.11 13.53
CA THR A 99 4.99 -1.50 12.98
C THR A 99 4.95 0.03 12.86
N ASN A 100 3.81 0.68 13.16
CA ASN A 100 3.70 2.14 13.13
C ASN A 100 4.57 2.83 14.20
N ALA A 101 4.77 2.22 15.38
CA ALA A 101 5.63 2.79 16.41
C ALA A 101 7.12 2.83 15.95
N PRO A 102 7.72 1.72 15.47
CA PRO A 102 9.04 1.75 14.83
C PRO A 102 9.16 2.73 13.65
N LEU A 103 8.13 2.84 12.81
CA LEU A 103 8.11 3.80 11.69
C LEU A 103 8.23 5.24 12.19
N ARG A 104 7.45 5.60 13.20
CA ARG A 104 7.47 6.94 13.80
C ARG A 104 8.86 7.29 14.35
N ASP A 105 9.48 6.38 15.08
CA ASP A 105 10.81 6.62 15.65
C ASP A 105 11.87 6.77 14.56
N PHE A 106 11.77 5.98 13.48
CA PHE A 106 12.62 6.12 12.31
C PHE A 106 12.46 7.50 11.64
N LEU A 107 11.23 7.96 11.38
CA LEU A 107 10.97 9.24 10.75
C LEU A 107 11.46 10.44 11.59
N ARG A 108 11.30 10.35 12.92
CA ARG A 108 11.87 11.35 13.84
C ARG A 108 13.39 11.35 13.81
N ALA A 109 14.03 10.18 13.87
CA ALA A 109 15.48 10.06 13.80
C ALA A 109 16.05 10.59 12.47
N LEU A 110 15.35 10.30 11.37
CA LEU A 110 15.71 10.77 10.03
C LEU A 110 15.62 12.30 9.93
N SER A 111 14.63 12.90 10.59
CA SER A 111 14.41 14.36 10.59
C SER A 111 15.34 15.11 11.55
N SER A 112 15.76 14.48 12.64
CA SER A 112 16.64 15.07 13.67
C SER A 112 18.14 14.92 13.38
N SER A 113 18.54 14.23 12.32
CA SER A 113 19.96 13.98 12.03
C SER A 113 20.63 15.24 11.47
N SER A 114 21.25 16.03 12.37
CA SER A 114 21.96 17.30 12.07
C SER A 114 23.11 17.16 11.07
N SER A 115 23.57 15.93 10.80
CA SER A 115 24.64 15.64 9.83
C SER A 115 24.13 15.43 8.41
N SER A 116 22.82 15.38 8.20
CA SER A 116 22.22 15.26 6.88
C SER A 116 21.40 16.49 6.55
N SER A 117 21.72 17.15 5.44
CA SER A 117 20.84 18.15 4.82
C SER A 117 19.62 17.46 4.19
N ARG A 118 18.92 16.59 4.94
CA ARG A 118 17.81 15.76 4.49
C ARG A 118 16.55 16.19 5.22
N CYS A 119 15.64 16.82 4.49
CA CYS A 119 14.30 17.12 4.98
C CYS A 119 13.35 16.05 4.42
N VAL A 120 12.65 15.32 5.30
CA VAL A 120 11.58 14.41 4.87
C VAL A 120 10.42 15.25 4.36
N GLN A 121 10.12 15.14 3.07
CA GLN A 121 9.10 15.97 2.40
C GLN A 121 7.75 15.27 2.26
N ALA A 122 7.74 13.95 2.22
CA ALA A 122 6.53 13.15 2.08
C ALA A 122 6.79 11.68 2.45
N ILE A 123 5.72 10.98 2.77
CA ILE A 123 5.71 9.53 2.91
C ILE A 123 4.73 8.91 1.90
N VAL A 124 5.16 7.81 1.27
CA VAL A 124 4.35 6.99 0.38
C VAL A 124 4.07 5.65 1.08
N LEU A 125 2.83 5.47 1.50
CA LEU A 125 2.34 4.31 2.23
C LEU A 125 1.84 3.25 1.26
N ASP A 126 2.09 1.99 1.56
CA ASP A 126 1.40 0.89 0.88
C ASP A 126 -0.10 0.92 1.16
N MET A 127 -0.90 0.38 0.24
CA MET A 127 -2.35 0.29 0.39
C MET A 127 -2.79 -0.32 1.72
N PHE A 128 -2.05 -1.28 2.30
CA PHE A 128 -2.42 -1.91 3.59
C PHE A 128 -1.96 -1.14 4.82
N CYS A 129 -1.12 -0.11 4.67
CA CYS A 129 -0.50 0.64 5.76
C CYS A 129 -1.32 1.89 6.15
N ALA A 130 -2.65 1.86 6.02
CA ALA A 130 -3.46 3.07 6.23
C ALA A 130 -3.37 3.64 7.65
N ASP A 131 -3.13 2.80 8.66
CA ASP A 131 -2.94 3.26 10.03
C ASP A 131 -1.67 4.14 10.20
N ALA A 132 -0.70 4.06 9.28
CA ALA A 132 0.46 4.93 9.28
C ALA A 132 0.14 6.38 8.85
N LEU A 133 -1.09 6.66 8.40
CA LEU A 133 -1.56 8.04 8.23
C LEU A 133 -1.49 8.82 9.54
N ASP A 134 -1.75 8.17 10.68
CA ASP A 134 -1.69 8.81 12.00
C ASP A 134 -0.26 9.22 12.34
N VAL A 135 0.72 8.40 11.96
CA VAL A 135 2.15 8.72 12.11
C VAL A 135 2.53 9.91 11.23
N ALA A 136 2.06 9.94 9.98
CA ALA A 136 2.32 11.05 9.07
C ALA A 136 1.71 12.36 9.59
N ALA A 137 0.46 12.32 10.07
CA ALA A 137 -0.23 13.45 10.66
C ALA A 137 0.48 13.97 11.93
N GLU A 138 0.91 13.07 12.82
CA GLU A 138 1.65 13.42 14.04
C GLU A 138 2.94 14.19 13.72
N LEU A 139 3.63 13.81 12.64
CA LEU A 139 4.89 14.42 12.21
C LEU A 139 4.70 15.56 11.19
N GLY A 140 3.46 15.93 10.86
CA GLY A 140 3.15 16.97 9.88
C GLY A 140 3.59 16.65 8.45
N LEU A 141 3.72 15.36 8.11
CA LEU A 141 4.18 14.90 6.80
C LEU A 141 3.00 14.69 5.84
N PRO A 142 3.10 15.14 4.57
CA PRO A 142 2.15 14.75 3.54
C PRO A 142 2.23 13.25 3.27
N ALA A 143 1.11 12.56 3.37
CA ALA A 143 1.00 11.14 3.06
C ALA A 143 0.32 10.90 1.71
N TYR A 144 0.90 9.98 0.93
CA TYR A 144 0.33 9.44 -0.29
C TYR A 144 0.18 7.93 -0.15
N PHE A 145 -0.77 7.32 -0.85
CA PHE A 145 -0.79 5.87 -1.00
C PHE A 145 -0.12 5.43 -2.30
N PHE A 146 0.48 4.25 -2.29
CA PHE A 146 0.81 3.49 -3.47
C PHE A 146 -0.07 2.25 -3.52
N PHE A 147 -0.85 2.13 -4.60
CA PHE A 147 -1.69 0.98 -4.89
C PHE A 147 -0.97 0.12 -5.95
N PRO A 148 -0.38 -1.03 -5.57
CA PRO A 148 0.49 -1.80 -6.45
C PRO A 148 -0.26 -2.66 -7.49
N SER A 149 -1.53 -2.34 -7.79
CA SER A 149 -2.42 -3.10 -8.68
C SER A 149 -3.17 -2.17 -9.65
N GLY A 150 -4.13 -2.72 -10.41
CA GLY A 150 -4.91 -2.03 -11.44
C GLY A 150 -5.94 -1.03 -10.90
N THR A 151 -6.37 -0.12 -11.78
CA THR A 151 -7.32 0.97 -11.48
C THR A 151 -8.72 0.47 -11.19
N ALA A 152 -9.19 -0.61 -11.85
CA ALA A 152 -10.47 -1.22 -11.49
C ALA A 152 -10.43 -1.81 -10.07
N GLY A 153 -9.28 -2.40 -9.69
CA GLY A 153 -9.02 -2.84 -8.32
C GLY A 153 -9.10 -1.70 -7.31
N LEU A 154 -8.47 -0.55 -7.60
CA LEU A 154 -8.56 0.64 -6.76
C LEU A 154 -10.00 1.17 -6.66
N ALA A 155 -10.73 1.24 -7.78
CA ALA A 155 -12.11 1.68 -7.81
C ALA A 155 -13.02 0.80 -6.93
N CYS A 156 -12.89 -0.52 -7.04
CA CYS A 156 -13.56 -1.46 -6.15
C CYS A 156 -13.16 -1.25 -4.69
N PHE A 157 -11.85 -1.13 -4.43
CA PHE A 157 -11.31 -0.99 -3.08
C PHE A 157 -11.87 0.24 -2.37
N LEU A 158 -11.84 1.41 -3.01
CA LEU A 158 -12.41 2.66 -2.49
C LEU A 158 -13.92 2.58 -2.28
N GLY A 159 -14.63 1.82 -3.11
CA GLY A 159 -16.07 1.63 -3.00
C GLY A 159 -16.50 0.62 -1.93
N LEU A 160 -15.58 -0.17 -1.35
CA LEU A 160 -15.92 -1.22 -0.37
C LEU A 160 -16.72 -0.70 0.84
N PRO A 161 -16.38 0.45 1.46
CA PRO A 161 -17.14 0.95 2.61
C PRO A 161 -18.59 1.30 2.25
N ALA A 162 -18.80 2.00 1.12
CA ALA A 162 -20.14 2.36 0.67
C ALA A 162 -20.96 1.12 0.26
N MET A 163 -20.31 0.15 -0.40
CA MET A 163 -20.91 -1.12 -0.74
C MET A 163 -21.33 -1.90 0.51
N ARG A 164 -20.46 -1.95 1.52
CA ARG A 164 -20.74 -2.58 2.82
C ARG A 164 -21.96 -1.95 3.49
N ALA A 165 -21.99 -0.61 3.57
CA ALA A 165 -23.08 0.13 4.19
C ALA A 165 -24.41 -0.11 3.47
N ARG A 166 -24.40 -0.14 2.13
CA ARG A 166 -25.58 -0.40 1.30
C ARG A 166 -26.13 -1.82 1.49
N VAL A 167 -25.24 -2.82 1.60
CA VAL A 167 -25.64 -4.22 1.80
C VAL A 167 -26.17 -4.46 3.21
N GLY A 168 -25.59 -3.82 4.24
CA GLY A 168 -26.04 -3.92 5.64
C GLY A 168 -25.80 -5.28 6.33
N THR A 169 -25.15 -6.23 5.65
CA THR A 169 -24.83 -7.59 6.14
C THR A 169 -23.54 -8.11 5.49
N SER A 170 -22.99 -9.26 5.92
CA SER A 170 -21.82 -9.93 5.28
C SER A 170 -22.02 -10.12 3.77
N PHE A 171 -20.94 -10.04 2.96
CA PHE A 171 -21.07 -10.36 1.53
C PHE A 171 -21.41 -11.85 1.35
N ALA A 172 -20.91 -12.72 2.24
CA ALA A 172 -21.27 -14.12 2.29
C ALA A 172 -22.79 -14.36 2.44
N ALA A 173 -23.50 -13.52 3.20
CA ALA A 173 -24.95 -13.62 3.36
C ALA A 173 -25.75 -13.33 2.07
N LEU A 174 -25.13 -12.69 1.07
CA LEU A 174 -25.74 -12.51 -0.24
C LEU A 174 -25.71 -13.80 -1.08
N GLY A 175 -24.85 -14.76 -0.71
CA GLY A 175 -24.58 -15.98 -1.45
C GLY A 175 -23.50 -15.80 -2.52
N ASN A 176 -22.77 -16.88 -2.80
CA ASN A 176 -21.57 -16.86 -3.66
C ASN A 176 -21.83 -16.35 -5.08
N SER A 177 -23.04 -16.54 -5.61
CA SER A 177 -23.41 -16.10 -6.97
C SER A 177 -23.98 -14.68 -7.02
N ALA A 178 -24.12 -13.99 -5.89
CA ALA A 178 -24.56 -12.61 -5.88
C ALA A 178 -23.53 -11.71 -6.58
N VAL A 179 -24.02 -10.83 -7.44
CA VAL A 179 -23.19 -9.94 -8.25
C VAL A 179 -22.93 -8.65 -7.49
N LEU A 180 -21.66 -8.31 -7.35
CA LEU A 180 -21.16 -7.03 -6.85
C LEU A 180 -20.80 -6.14 -8.04
N SER A 181 -21.24 -4.90 -8.00
CA SER A 181 -21.01 -3.91 -9.06
C SER A 181 -20.45 -2.63 -8.46
N PHE A 182 -19.30 -2.21 -8.98
CA PHE A 182 -18.61 -0.99 -8.57
C PHE A 182 -18.45 -0.08 -9.80
N PRO A 183 -18.49 1.25 -9.62
CA PRO A 183 -18.21 2.20 -10.70
C PRO A 183 -16.86 1.92 -11.36
N GLY A 184 -16.86 1.85 -12.69
CA GLY A 184 -15.63 1.70 -13.48
C GLY A 184 -15.04 0.28 -13.56
N ALA A 185 -15.53 -0.67 -12.76
CA ALA A 185 -15.11 -2.07 -12.79
C ALA A 185 -16.15 -2.98 -13.48
N PRO A 186 -15.72 -4.06 -14.16
CA PRO A 186 -16.63 -5.13 -14.55
C PRO A 186 -17.32 -5.74 -13.31
N PRO A 187 -18.61 -6.12 -13.38
CA PRO A 187 -19.25 -6.84 -12.30
C PRO A 187 -18.56 -8.18 -12.04
N PHE A 188 -18.54 -8.60 -10.78
CA PHE A 188 -18.00 -9.89 -10.34
C PHE A 188 -18.87 -10.43 -9.21
N THR A 189 -18.68 -11.69 -8.84
CA THR A 189 -19.50 -12.36 -7.82
C THR A 189 -18.85 -12.31 -6.44
N VAL A 190 -19.62 -12.58 -5.40
CA VAL A 190 -19.07 -12.74 -4.04
C VAL A 190 -17.98 -13.82 -3.99
N ALA A 191 -18.08 -14.87 -4.82
CA ALA A 191 -17.05 -15.91 -4.92
C ALA A 191 -15.70 -15.42 -5.44
N ASP A 192 -15.67 -14.29 -6.16
CA ASP A 192 -14.45 -13.70 -6.72
C ASP A 192 -13.70 -12.81 -5.70
N LEU A 193 -14.29 -12.56 -4.51
CA LEU A 193 -13.64 -11.80 -3.46
C LEU A 193 -12.42 -12.52 -2.88
N ALA A 194 -11.43 -11.74 -2.44
CA ALA A 194 -10.29 -12.27 -1.71
C ALA A 194 -10.72 -13.01 -0.44
N GLN A 195 -9.99 -14.07 -0.09
CA GLN A 195 -10.28 -14.89 1.09
C GLN A 195 -10.35 -14.02 2.36
N GLY A 196 -11.42 -14.23 3.14
CA GLY A 196 -11.68 -13.48 4.37
C GLY A 196 -12.34 -12.12 4.19
N LEU A 197 -12.62 -11.69 2.94
CA LEU A 197 -13.35 -10.46 2.65
C LEU A 197 -14.86 -10.68 2.55
N ALA A 198 -15.32 -11.90 2.26
CA ALA A 198 -16.75 -12.20 2.14
C ALA A 198 -17.46 -12.22 3.51
N ASP A 199 -16.80 -12.76 4.53
CA ASP A 199 -17.31 -12.89 5.89
C ASP A 199 -17.19 -11.58 6.67
N ASP A 200 -17.87 -11.45 7.82
CA ASP A 200 -17.78 -10.27 8.70
C ASP A 200 -16.67 -10.37 9.77
N GLY A 201 -15.62 -11.12 9.44
CA GLY A 201 -14.47 -11.35 10.32
C GLY A 201 -13.51 -10.15 10.40
N GLU A 202 -12.47 -10.30 11.22
CA GLU A 202 -11.46 -9.25 11.44
C GLU A 202 -10.77 -8.80 10.14
N ALA A 203 -10.52 -9.72 9.20
CA ALA A 203 -9.89 -9.41 7.92
C ALA A 203 -10.75 -8.46 7.07
N CYS A 204 -12.04 -8.74 6.93
CA CYS A 204 -12.99 -7.90 6.21
C CYS A 204 -13.12 -6.51 6.85
N LYS A 205 -13.31 -6.46 8.18
CA LYS A 205 -13.37 -5.20 8.94
C LYS A 205 -12.09 -4.38 8.78
N GLY A 206 -10.94 -5.03 8.84
CA GLY A 206 -9.64 -4.40 8.63
C GLY A 206 -9.51 -3.79 7.22
N ILE A 207 -9.85 -4.55 6.17
CA ILE A 207 -9.80 -4.06 4.79
C ILE A 207 -10.78 -2.91 4.54
N ILE A 208 -12.01 -3.02 5.03
CA ILE A 208 -13.00 -1.93 4.92
C ILE A 208 -12.50 -0.68 5.65
N GLY A 209 -11.87 -0.84 6.83
CA GLY A 209 -11.24 0.25 7.56
C GLY A 209 -10.13 0.92 6.75
N VAL A 210 -9.21 0.13 6.19
CA VAL A 210 -8.13 0.63 5.31
C VAL A 210 -8.71 1.39 4.10
N ALA A 211 -9.70 0.82 3.43
CA ALA A 211 -10.38 1.45 2.29
C ALA A 211 -11.07 2.78 2.67
N ALA A 212 -11.71 2.84 3.83
CA ALA A 212 -12.38 4.04 4.32
C ALA A 212 -11.40 5.19 4.66
N ARG A 213 -10.16 4.85 5.02
CA ARG A 213 -9.09 5.81 5.32
C ARG A 213 -8.31 6.26 4.11
N MET A 214 -8.25 5.47 3.03
CA MET A 214 -7.48 5.81 1.83
C MET A 214 -7.80 7.20 1.23
N PRO A 215 -9.07 7.69 1.26
CA PRO A 215 -9.41 9.06 0.87
C PRO A 215 -8.82 10.19 1.74
N GLU A 216 -8.21 9.91 2.89
CA GLU A 216 -7.56 10.92 3.75
C GLU A 216 -6.18 11.34 3.21
N ALA A 217 -5.60 10.56 2.30
CA ALA A 217 -4.29 10.85 1.73
C ALA A 217 -4.32 12.05 0.77
N ARG A 218 -3.16 12.68 0.59
CA ARG A 218 -2.97 13.79 -0.36
C ARG A 218 -3.07 13.36 -1.82
N GLY A 219 -2.88 12.08 -2.10
CA GLY A 219 -3.01 11.49 -3.42
C GLY A 219 -2.71 10.00 -3.42
N ILE A 220 -3.09 9.32 -4.49
CA ILE A 220 -2.93 7.88 -4.67
C ILE A 220 -2.11 7.64 -5.93
N LEU A 221 -0.92 7.08 -5.77
CA LEU A 221 -0.09 6.60 -6.86
C LEU A 221 -0.53 5.18 -7.19
N ILE A 222 -0.74 4.87 -8.47
CA ILE A 222 -1.15 3.54 -8.90
C ILE A 222 -0.16 2.93 -9.89
N ASN A 223 0.12 1.63 -9.71
CA ASN A 223 0.99 0.88 -10.62
C ASN A 223 0.27 0.48 -11.92
N SER A 224 -0.29 1.47 -12.62
CA SER A 224 -1.02 1.32 -13.88
C SER A 224 -0.76 2.53 -14.78
N PHE A 225 -1.34 2.53 -15.98
CA PHE A 225 -1.32 3.63 -16.94
C PHE A 225 -2.75 3.92 -17.45
N GLU A 226 -3.04 5.18 -17.77
CA GLU A 226 -4.43 5.64 -17.94
C GLU A 226 -5.22 4.86 -19.01
N SER A 227 -4.58 4.52 -20.12
CA SER A 227 -5.24 3.83 -21.23
C SER A 227 -5.47 2.34 -21.00
N LEU A 228 -4.96 1.74 -19.91
CA LEU A 228 -5.15 0.33 -19.60
C LEU A 228 -6.60 0.01 -19.22
N GLU A 229 -7.20 0.89 -18.40
CA GLU A 229 -8.52 0.70 -17.80
C GLU A 229 -9.27 2.05 -17.74
N PRO A 230 -9.62 2.63 -18.91
CA PRO A 230 -10.15 3.99 -18.99
C PRO A 230 -11.46 4.18 -18.22
N ARG A 231 -12.32 3.15 -18.19
CA ARG A 231 -13.59 3.17 -17.44
C ARG A 231 -13.39 3.37 -15.93
N ALA A 232 -12.39 2.70 -15.37
CA ALA A 232 -12.06 2.83 -13.95
C ALA A 232 -11.42 4.19 -13.67
N MET A 233 -10.55 4.67 -14.55
CA MET A 233 -9.98 6.01 -14.43
C MET A 233 -11.02 7.11 -14.47
N TRP A 234 -12.04 7.03 -15.33
CA TRP A 234 -13.16 7.98 -15.33
C TRP A 234 -13.94 7.92 -14.03
N ALA A 235 -14.30 6.73 -13.55
CA ALA A 235 -15.02 6.60 -12.28
C ALA A 235 -14.25 7.18 -11.08
N LEU A 236 -12.93 7.00 -11.04
CA LEU A 236 -12.07 7.56 -10.01
C LEU A 236 -12.04 9.11 -10.09
N ARG A 237 -11.86 9.65 -11.29
CA ARG A 237 -11.79 11.10 -11.55
C ARG A 237 -13.11 11.82 -11.27
N ASP A 238 -14.22 11.20 -11.64
CA ASP A 238 -15.57 11.74 -11.47
C ASP A 238 -16.10 11.56 -10.03
N GLY A 239 -15.28 11.04 -9.11
CA GLY A 239 -15.64 10.91 -7.71
C GLY A 239 -16.64 9.80 -7.41
N LEU A 240 -16.88 8.88 -8.34
CA LEU A 240 -17.94 7.87 -8.21
C LEU A 240 -17.60 6.76 -7.19
N CYS A 241 -16.31 6.56 -6.91
CA CYS A 241 -15.83 5.47 -6.05
C CYS A 241 -15.86 5.82 -4.56
N VAL A 242 -16.00 7.10 -4.19
CA VAL A 242 -16.06 7.58 -2.80
C VAL A 242 -17.25 8.52 -2.67
N PRO A 243 -18.47 8.02 -2.40
CA PRO A 243 -19.68 8.83 -2.51
C PRO A 243 -19.77 9.97 -1.49
N ASP A 244 -19.16 9.81 -0.30
CA ASP A 244 -19.33 10.74 0.81
C ASP A 244 -18.28 11.86 0.87
N ARG A 245 -17.23 11.80 0.03
CA ARG A 245 -16.16 12.82 0.00
C ARG A 245 -15.37 12.79 -1.32
N PRO A 246 -14.64 13.86 -1.68
CA PRO A 246 -13.82 13.86 -2.88
C PRO A 246 -12.79 12.71 -2.90
N THR A 247 -12.67 12.05 -4.04
CA THR A 247 -11.55 11.11 -4.30
C THR A 247 -10.24 11.92 -4.37
N PRO A 248 -9.17 11.52 -3.66
CA PRO A 248 -7.87 12.15 -3.83
C PRO A 248 -7.36 12.05 -5.27
N PRO A 249 -6.49 12.97 -5.72
CA PRO A 249 -5.86 12.85 -7.03
C PRO A 249 -5.19 11.49 -7.23
N VAL A 250 -5.51 10.81 -8.33
CA VAL A 250 -4.94 9.52 -8.71
C VAL A 250 -3.87 9.71 -9.79
N TYR A 251 -2.66 9.24 -9.52
CA TYR A 251 -1.49 9.35 -10.39
C TYR A 251 -1.08 7.99 -10.93
N CYS A 252 -1.28 7.77 -12.22
CA CYS A 252 -0.75 6.59 -12.91
C CYS A 252 0.77 6.69 -13.03
N VAL A 253 1.49 5.82 -12.31
CA VAL A 253 2.96 5.80 -12.29
C VAL A 253 3.55 4.49 -12.81
N GLY A 254 2.71 3.58 -13.32
CA GLY A 254 3.08 2.29 -13.86
C GLY A 254 3.22 2.24 -15.39
N PRO A 255 3.50 1.06 -15.97
CA PRO A 255 3.75 -0.19 -15.25
C PRO A 255 5.17 -0.24 -14.68
N ARG A 256 5.28 -0.51 -13.37
CA ARG A 256 6.52 -0.75 -12.63
C ARG A 256 6.62 -2.24 -12.35
N MET A 257 7.25 -2.96 -13.27
CA MET A 257 7.59 -4.37 -13.11
C MET A 257 8.97 -4.46 -12.47
N GLY A 258 9.13 -5.30 -11.44
CA GLY A 258 10.46 -5.67 -10.97
C GLY A 258 11.24 -6.24 -12.15
N GLN A 259 12.46 -5.75 -12.37
CA GLN A 259 13.29 -6.19 -13.50
C GLN A 259 13.69 -7.67 -13.33
N GLU A 260 12.86 -8.58 -13.85
CA GLU A 260 13.24 -9.89 -14.37
C GLU A 260 12.07 -10.47 -15.19
N VAL A 261 11.75 -9.83 -16.31
CA VAL A 261 11.24 -10.58 -17.46
C VAL A 261 12.40 -10.64 -18.42
N ARG A 262 13.16 -11.74 -18.38
CA ARG A 262 14.04 -12.09 -19.51
C ARG A 262 13.14 -12.02 -20.73
N ARG A 263 13.44 -11.12 -21.67
CA ARG A 263 12.84 -11.16 -23.00
C ARG A 263 13.23 -12.53 -23.57
N ALA A 264 12.36 -13.51 -23.47
CA ALA A 264 12.42 -14.64 -24.37
C ALA A 264 12.28 -14.04 -25.78
N PRO A 265 13.19 -14.37 -26.73
CA PRO A 265 12.96 -13.99 -28.10
C PRO A 265 11.62 -14.58 -28.51
N LEU A 266 10.73 -13.72 -29.03
CA LEU A 266 9.53 -14.15 -29.71
C LEU A 266 9.97 -14.90 -30.97
N GLU A 267 10.12 -16.22 -30.87
CA GLU A 267 10.09 -17.07 -32.05
C GLU A 267 8.64 -17.13 -32.52
N ILE A 268 8.33 -16.29 -33.51
CA ILE A 268 7.13 -16.44 -34.31
C ILE A 268 7.36 -17.68 -35.19
N LYS A 269 6.57 -18.73 -34.97
CA LYS A 269 6.34 -19.79 -35.95
C LYS A 269 5.07 -19.48 -36.73
#